data_AF-A0A7U8AQK9-F1
#
_entry.id   AF-A0A7U8AQK9-F1
#
_cell.length_a   1.000
_cell.length_b   1.000
_cell.length_c   1.000
_cell.angle_alpha   90.00
_cell.angle_beta   90.00
_cell.angle_gamma   90.00
#
_symmetry.space_group_name_H-M   'P 1'
#
loop_
_entity.id
_entity.type
_entity.pdbx_description
1 polymer ?
#
loop_
_entity_poly.entity_id
_entity_poly.type
_entity_poly.pdbx_seq_one_letter_code
_entity_poly.pdbx_strand_id
1 'polypeptide(L)'
;MFVNSNVNPYQNFANYPFAKTGHAEEKKENTNIKSDLLDIKGYNLDYKVTYASEFGFRINEQGFFEKDLNKTAALPLDYDINIKSIREISKQLIKLDENLNYNKIDLPRLLNTYHNTLKTINPQFQNNDNDFLSKTQISELNQGYSYAYEGKILKVYENAKSLQNAKETNKNLNTLMLDNKIGDFAFNASIENTASNPIIKPYLNRQGAVSKSGLLLNYIYHDLKEQNHQKANFFLSPIELDMSSNVNFQKLMRGQMSMQDYLSESNKEKMSFDLYLHINGVDKNNTSEDKLSVFFQQYINYQHSINMQEFANSSSIYSLYSEQISKDFEALKKEFNQNDSNIDLEKINTQKELLDTQFLENRKRQASINKILHSYLNAMA
;
A
#
# COMPACT_ATOMS: atom_id res chain seq x y z
N MET A 1 0.80 -5.55 -6.14
CA MET A 1 2.23 -5.30 -5.84
C MET A 1 2.48 -3.85 -5.41
N PHE A 2 2.42 -3.53 -4.10
CA PHE A 2 2.56 -2.15 -3.60
C PHE A 2 4.00 -1.70 -3.34
N VAL A 3 4.99 -2.60 -3.28
CA VAL A 3 6.39 -2.24 -2.92
C VAL A 3 7.45 -2.70 -3.91
N ASN A 4 7.24 -3.77 -4.70
CA ASN A 4 8.30 -4.34 -5.56
C ASN A 4 8.56 -3.58 -6.88
N SER A 5 8.15 -2.32 -6.98
CA SER A 5 8.58 -1.45 -8.08
C SER A 5 8.82 -0.01 -7.63
N ASN A 6 9.43 0.17 -6.44
CA ASN A 6 10.04 1.46 -6.05
C ASN A 6 11.25 1.84 -6.92
N VAL A 7 11.70 0.96 -7.82
CA VAL A 7 12.51 1.36 -8.97
C VAL A 7 11.59 2.02 -9.99
N ASN A 8 11.56 3.34 -9.97
CA ASN A 8 10.99 4.12 -11.06
C ASN A 8 11.67 3.68 -12.37
N PRO A 9 10.97 3.10 -13.37
CA PRO A 9 11.57 2.85 -14.69
C PRO A 9 11.95 4.18 -15.40
N TYR A 10 11.54 5.31 -14.82
CA TYR A 10 11.84 6.68 -15.21
C TYR A 10 12.73 7.41 -14.18
N GLN A 11 13.51 6.71 -13.34
CA GLN A 11 14.38 7.36 -12.32
C GLN A 11 15.32 8.42 -12.94
N ASN A 12 15.67 8.24 -14.22
CA ASN A 12 16.46 9.21 -15.00
C ASN A 12 15.68 10.44 -15.50
N PHE A 13 14.37 10.54 -15.24
CA PHE A 13 13.51 11.65 -15.69
C PHE A 13 12.84 12.40 -14.53
N ALA A 14 12.84 11.86 -13.31
CA ALA A 14 12.19 12.48 -12.14
C ALA A 14 13.07 13.51 -11.41
N ASN A 15 14.38 13.48 -11.60
CA ASN A 15 15.33 14.38 -10.92
C ASN A 15 16.03 15.31 -11.91
N TYR A 16 15.30 16.23 -12.53
CA TYR A 16 15.93 17.41 -13.11
C TYR A 16 15.16 18.67 -12.68
N PRO A 17 15.71 19.46 -11.73
CA PRO A 17 15.10 20.71 -11.35
C PRO A 17 15.13 21.65 -12.56
N PHE A 18 13.96 22.10 -13.02
CA PHE A 18 13.83 23.20 -13.98
C PHE A 18 14.28 24.56 -13.39
N ALA A 19 14.72 24.59 -12.13
CA ALA A 19 15.37 25.74 -11.53
C ALA A 19 16.87 25.66 -11.77
N LYS A 20 17.38 26.40 -12.76
CA LYS A 20 18.75 26.90 -12.68
C LYS A 20 18.85 27.72 -11.39
N THR A 21 19.42 27.16 -10.32
CA THR A 21 20.11 27.99 -9.32
C THR A 21 21.39 28.48 -9.98
N GLY A 22 21.25 29.38 -10.95
CA GLY A 22 22.36 30.16 -11.44
C GLY A 22 22.73 31.13 -10.33
N HIS A 23 23.92 30.99 -9.77
CA HIS A 23 24.57 32.12 -9.12
C HIS A 23 24.58 33.27 -10.13
N ALA A 24 23.84 34.34 -9.83
CA ALA A 24 23.95 35.57 -10.57
C ALA A 24 25.31 36.19 -10.23
N GLU A 25 26.33 35.85 -11.01
CA GLU A 25 27.49 36.73 -11.13
C GLU A 25 27.05 37.93 -11.98
N GLU A 26 27.06 39.10 -11.37
CA GLU A 26 26.89 40.37 -12.06
C GLU A 26 28.01 40.55 -13.08
N LYS A 27 27.72 40.28 -14.35
CA LYS A 27 28.44 40.91 -15.45
C LYS A 27 27.54 41.97 -16.06
N LYS A 28 27.90 43.22 -15.76
CA LYS A 28 27.42 44.40 -16.50
C LYS A 28 27.92 44.28 -17.94
N GLU A 29 27.02 43.98 -18.87
CA GLU A 29 27.20 44.36 -20.26
C GLU A 29 25.95 45.12 -20.74
N ASN A 30 26.17 46.39 -21.04
CA ASN A 30 25.24 47.26 -21.74
C ASN A 30 25.07 46.75 -23.16
N THR A 31 23.88 46.29 -23.53
CA THR A 31 23.40 46.41 -24.91
C THR A 31 21.92 46.78 -24.91
N ASN A 32 21.66 48.00 -25.38
CA ASN A 32 20.34 48.51 -25.73
C ASN A 32 19.84 47.77 -26.96
N ILE A 33 18.75 47.01 -26.84
CA ILE A 33 17.84 46.76 -27.97
C ILE A 33 16.41 46.92 -27.45
N LYS A 34 15.77 48.00 -27.89
CA LYS A 34 14.32 48.22 -27.76
C LYS A 34 13.58 47.27 -28.70
N SER A 35 12.57 46.59 -28.19
CA SER A 35 11.40 46.20 -28.97
C SER A 35 10.17 46.29 -28.07
N ASP A 36 9.29 47.21 -28.42
CA ASP A 36 8.01 47.51 -27.79
C ASP A 36 7.06 46.31 -27.85
N LEU A 37 6.47 45.94 -26.70
CA LEU A 37 5.10 45.41 -26.61
C LEU A 37 4.62 45.46 -25.15
N LEU A 38 3.80 46.49 -24.92
CA LEU A 38 2.70 46.58 -23.96
C LEU A 38 3.02 46.70 -22.45
N ASP A 39 2.84 47.95 -21.99
CA ASP A 39 2.49 48.35 -20.64
C ASP A 39 1.47 47.40 -19.96
N ILE A 40 1.94 46.70 -18.93
CA ILE A 40 1.14 46.45 -17.73
C ILE A 40 1.95 46.96 -16.54
N LYS A 41 1.83 48.25 -16.28
CA LYS A 41 2.29 48.85 -15.02
C LYS A 41 1.33 48.43 -13.91
N GLY A 42 1.89 47.94 -12.81
CA GLY A 42 1.32 48.19 -11.49
C GLY A 42 0.71 46.98 -10.75
N TYR A 43 1.50 45.93 -10.53
CA TYR A 43 1.49 45.27 -9.22
C TYR A 43 2.94 45.01 -8.83
N ASN A 44 3.46 45.85 -7.91
CA ASN A 44 4.60 45.48 -7.08
C ASN A 44 4.16 44.28 -6.22
N LEU A 45 4.33 43.08 -6.75
CA LEU A 45 4.29 41.83 -5.98
C LEU A 45 5.72 41.48 -5.61
N ASP A 46 6.34 42.33 -4.79
CA ASP A 46 7.59 41.99 -4.09
C ASP A 46 7.26 41.20 -2.82
N TYR A 47 6.39 40.20 -2.96
CA TYR A 47 6.32 39.08 -2.04
C TYR A 47 7.27 38.02 -2.59
N LYS A 48 8.50 38.01 -2.07
CA LYS A 48 9.35 36.81 -2.14
C LYS A 48 8.66 35.70 -1.37
N VAL A 49 7.68 35.03 -1.99
CA VAL A 49 7.22 33.72 -1.53
C VAL A 49 8.35 32.75 -1.89
N THR A 50 9.30 32.60 -0.98
CA THR A 50 10.29 31.51 -1.06
C THR A 50 9.56 30.20 -0.82
N TYR A 51 9.07 29.59 -1.89
CA TYR A 51 8.53 28.23 -1.83
C TYR A 51 9.65 27.27 -1.46
N ALA A 52 9.49 26.57 -0.33
CA ALA A 52 10.29 25.38 -0.08
C ALA A 52 9.88 24.30 -1.08
N SER A 53 10.85 23.59 -1.65
CA SER A 53 10.60 22.44 -2.53
C SER A 53 11.00 21.16 -1.80
N GLU A 54 10.12 20.18 -1.78
CA GLU A 54 10.44 18.81 -1.34
C GLU A 54 9.89 17.80 -2.34
N PHE A 55 10.61 16.70 -2.52
CA PHE A 55 10.29 15.69 -3.53
C PHE A 55 10.15 16.25 -4.96
N GLY A 56 10.72 17.43 -5.23
CA GLY A 56 10.59 18.13 -6.51
C GLY A 56 9.29 18.94 -6.67
N PHE A 57 8.46 19.07 -5.63
CA PHE A 57 7.20 19.80 -5.66
C PHE A 57 7.24 21.00 -4.70
N ARG A 58 6.55 22.09 -5.09
CA ARG A 58 6.49 23.31 -4.28
C ARG A 58 5.55 23.15 -3.10
N ILE A 59 5.87 23.80 -2.00
CA ILE A 59 5.09 23.80 -0.77
C ILE A 59 4.83 25.26 -0.35
N ASN A 60 3.60 25.53 0.05
CA ASN A 60 3.20 26.82 0.62
C ASN A 60 3.67 26.99 2.08
N GLU A 61 3.46 28.18 2.64
CA GLU A 61 3.90 28.50 4.01
C GLU A 61 3.22 27.65 5.09
N GLN A 62 2.01 27.15 4.83
CA GLN A 62 1.26 26.27 5.72
C GLN A 62 1.70 24.80 5.63
N GLY A 63 2.64 24.48 4.74
CA GLY A 63 3.19 23.14 4.57
C GLY A 63 2.36 22.24 3.66
N PHE A 64 1.49 22.79 2.81
CA PHE A 64 0.76 22.01 1.80
C PHE A 64 1.41 22.12 0.43
N PHE A 65 1.45 21.01 -0.30
CA PHE A 65 1.94 20.99 -1.67
C PHE A 65 1.03 21.80 -2.59
N GLU A 66 1.65 22.45 -3.56
CA GLU A 66 0.94 23.05 -4.68
C GLU A 66 0.26 21.96 -5.53
N LYS A 67 -0.69 22.39 -6.39
CA LYS A 67 -1.53 21.45 -7.15
C LYS A 67 -0.79 20.73 -8.28
N ASP A 68 0.49 21.03 -8.52
CA ASP A 68 1.36 20.33 -9.47
C ASP A 68 1.61 18.87 -9.06
N LEU A 69 1.72 18.59 -7.76
CA LEU A 69 1.76 17.23 -7.24
C LEU A 69 0.47 16.47 -7.59
N ASN A 70 -0.70 17.06 -7.31
CA ASN A 70 -2.00 16.44 -7.59
C ASN A 70 -2.17 16.15 -9.08
N LYS A 71 -1.80 17.10 -9.96
CA LYS A 71 -1.81 16.92 -11.41
C LYS A 71 -0.94 15.74 -11.83
N THR A 72 0.29 15.67 -11.31
CA THR A 72 1.25 14.62 -11.66
C THR A 72 0.84 13.25 -11.12
N ALA A 73 0.19 13.22 -9.95
CA ALA A 73 -0.34 12.03 -9.29
C ALA A 73 -1.75 11.63 -9.77
N ALA A 74 -2.36 12.39 -10.69
CA ALA A 74 -3.74 12.23 -11.14
C ALA A 74 -4.75 12.13 -9.98
N LEU A 75 -4.59 12.99 -8.97
CA LEU A 75 -5.52 13.16 -7.85
C LEU A 75 -6.47 14.34 -8.10
N PRO A 76 -7.61 14.42 -7.41
CA PRO A 76 -8.42 15.63 -7.37
C PRO A 76 -7.57 16.85 -7.02
N LEU A 77 -7.76 17.95 -7.76
CA LEU A 77 -6.98 19.17 -7.52
C LEU A 77 -7.31 19.78 -6.15
N ASP A 78 -8.51 19.54 -5.64
CA ASP A 78 -8.93 20.05 -4.34
C ASP A 78 -8.29 19.30 -3.16
N TYR A 79 -7.66 18.14 -3.39
CA TYR A 79 -6.96 17.45 -2.33
C TYR A 79 -5.80 18.30 -1.81
N ASP A 80 -5.80 18.50 -0.50
CA ASP A 80 -4.71 19.12 0.21
C ASP A 80 -3.79 18.03 0.77
N ILE A 81 -2.51 18.10 0.42
CA ILE A 81 -1.48 17.14 0.86
C ILE A 81 -0.47 17.93 1.69
N ASN A 82 -0.35 17.59 2.97
CA ASN A 82 0.57 18.22 3.90
C ASN A 82 1.93 17.48 3.91
N ILE A 83 3.01 18.25 3.89
CA ILE A 83 4.37 17.72 3.90
C ILE A 83 4.69 16.86 5.12
N LYS A 84 4.11 17.17 6.29
CA LYS A 84 4.35 16.39 7.52
C LYS A 84 3.90 14.94 7.35
N SER A 85 2.74 14.73 6.73
CA SER A 85 2.21 13.40 6.45
C SER A 85 3.13 12.64 5.48
N ILE A 86 3.59 13.31 4.42
CA ILE A 86 4.51 12.70 3.45
C ILE A 86 5.84 12.32 4.10
N ARG A 87 6.42 13.19 4.93
CA ARG A 87 7.66 12.87 5.66
C ARG A 87 7.53 11.62 6.52
N GLU A 88 6.41 11.46 7.23
CA GLU A 88 6.15 10.26 8.03
C GLU A 88 5.95 9.01 7.18
N ILE A 89 5.27 9.13 6.04
CA ILE A 89 5.14 8.06 5.03
C ILE A 89 6.52 7.66 4.49
N SER A 90 7.36 8.62 4.13
CA SER A 90 8.71 8.37 3.61
C SER A 90 9.59 7.67 4.64
N LYS A 91 9.47 8.00 5.94
CA LYS A 91 10.16 7.26 7.00
C LYS A 91 9.74 5.79 7.06
N GLN A 92 8.46 5.46 6.85
CA GLN A 92 8.02 4.06 6.79
C GLN A 92 8.53 3.36 5.52
N LEU A 93 8.56 4.04 4.38
CA LEU A 93 9.11 3.47 3.14
C LEU A 93 10.60 3.11 3.25
N ILE A 94 11.40 3.99 3.86
CA ILE A 94 12.84 3.77 4.03
C ILE A 94 13.13 2.58 4.97
N LYS A 95 12.23 2.30 5.94
CA LYS A 95 12.36 1.09 6.78
C LYS A 95 12.05 -0.21 6.02
N LEU A 96 11.14 -0.14 5.04
CA LEU A 96 10.82 -1.29 4.19
C LEU A 96 11.96 -1.62 3.24
N ASP A 97 12.56 -0.60 2.63
CA ASP A 97 13.68 -0.72 1.70
C ASP A 97 14.85 0.17 2.15
N GLU A 98 15.86 -0.46 2.76
CA GLU A 98 17.05 0.22 3.27
C GLU A 98 17.89 0.90 2.17
N ASN A 99 17.73 0.46 0.91
CA ASN A 99 18.41 1.06 -0.24
C ASN A 99 17.66 2.28 -0.81
N LEU A 100 16.43 2.52 -0.35
CA LEU A 100 15.62 3.65 -0.75
C LEU A 100 16.09 4.90 0.00
N ASN A 101 16.42 5.95 -0.76
CA ASN A 101 16.66 7.26 -0.19
C ASN A 101 15.51 8.20 -0.54
N TYR A 102 15.42 9.31 0.19
CA TYR A 102 14.34 10.29 0.06
C TYR A 102 14.17 10.81 -1.38
N ASN A 103 15.27 10.95 -2.12
CA ASN A 103 15.30 11.47 -3.50
C ASN A 103 14.89 10.44 -4.57
N LYS A 104 14.69 9.17 -4.18
CA LYS A 104 14.26 8.08 -5.06
C LYS A 104 12.78 7.74 -4.92
N ILE A 105 12.07 8.36 -3.97
CA ILE A 105 10.65 8.10 -3.75
C ILE A 105 9.82 8.74 -4.88
N ASP A 106 9.17 7.90 -5.70
CA ASP A 106 8.17 8.37 -6.68
C ASP A 106 6.84 8.66 -5.96
N LEU A 107 6.76 9.84 -5.35
CA LEU A 107 5.60 10.29 -4.59
C LEU A 107 4.31 10.31 -5.45
N PRO A 108 4.31 10.81 -6.70
CA PRO A 108 3.13 10.74 -7.55
C PRO A 108 2.60 9.33 -7.75
N ARG A 109 3.49 8.37 -8.01
CA ARG A 109 3.10 6.96 -8.20
C ARG A 109 2.55 6.35 -6.92
N LEU A 110 3.19 6.61 -5.78
CA LEU A 110 2.72 6.14 -4.49
C LEU A 110 1.29 6.64 -4.23
N LEU A 111 1.08 7.96 -4.30
CA LEU A 111 -0.23 8.55 -4.04
C LEU A 111 -1.30 8.02 -5.02
N ASN A 112 -0.98 7.92 -6.30
CA ASN A 112 -1.93 7.44 -7.31
C ASN A 112 -2.35 5.98 -7.04
N THR A 113 -1.41 5.10 -6.72
CA THR A 113 -1.69 3.66 -6.55
C THR A 113 -2.67 3.43 -5.39
N TYR A 114 -2.45 4.11 -4.27
CA TYR A 114 -3.34 4.02 -3.11
C TYR A 114 -4.67 4.73 -3.38
N HIS A 115 -4.65 5.88 -4.05
CA HIS A 115 -5.86 6.60 -4.40
C HIS A 115 -6.76 5.82 -5.36
N ASN A 116 -6.21 5.18 -6.39
CA ASN A 116 -6.99 4.37 -7.33
C ASN A 116 -7.67 3.21 -6.60
N THR A 117 -6.94 2.54 -5.71
CA THR A 117 -7.49 1.43 -4.91
C THR A 117 -8.60 1.92 -3.97
N LEU A 118 -8.38 3.04 -3.29
CA LEU A 118 -9.37 3.67 -2.43
C LEU A 118 -10.63 4.08 -3.23
N LYS A 119 -10.44 4.72 -4.39
CA LYS A 119 -11.50 5.21 -5.29
C LYS A 119 -12.32 4.12 -5.94
N THR A 120 -11.72 2.98 -6.28
CA THR A 120 -12.44 1.86 -6.89
C THR A 120 -13.28 1.10 -5.88
N ILE A 121 -12.80 0.99 -4.64
CA ILE A 121 -13.50 0.25 -3.57
C ILE A 121 -14.51 1.14 -2.84
N ASN A 122 -14.25 2.44 -2.70
CA ASN A 122 -15.14 3.39 -2.05
C ASN A 122 -15.63 4.45 -3.06
N PRO A 123 -16.84 4.29 -3.64
CA PRO A 123 -17.38 5.19 -4.66
C PRO A 123 -17.44 6.67 -4.26
N GLN A 124 -17.48 6.97 -2.97
CA GLN A 124 -17.47 8.33 -2.41
C GLN A 124 -16.20 9.12 -2.80
N PHE A 125 -15.10 8.43 -3.13
CA PHE A 125 -13.85 9.03 -3.61
C PHE A 125 -13.81 9.21 -5.14
N GLN A 126 -14.88 8.89 -5.86
CA GLN A 126 -14.96 9.15 -7.30
C GLN A 126 -15.23 10.61 -7.63
N ASN A 127 -15.89 11.34 -6.72
CA ASN A 127 -16.08 12.77 -6.83
C ASN A 127 -14.73 13.48 -6.71
N ASN A 128 -14.50 14.49 -7.55
CA ASN A 128 -13.24 15.25 -7.57
C ASN A 128 -13.24 16.39 -6.54
N ASP A 129 -13.82 16.18 -5.36
CA ASP A 129 -13.85 17.13 -4.25
C ASP A 129 -12.86 16.72 -3.15
N ASN A 130 -12.69 17.54 -2.10
CA ASN A 130 -11.96 17.17 -0.88
C ASN A 130 -12.87 17.27 0.35
N ASP A 131 -14.05 16.68 0.26
CA ASP A 131 -15.06 16.79 1.31
C ASP A 131 -14.57 16.28 2.67
N PHE A 132 -15.10 16.89 3.73
CA PHE A 132 -14.89 16.46 5.10
C PHE A 132 -15.97 15.45 5.52
N LEU A 133 -15.54 14.24 5.86
CA LEU A 133 -16.42 13.15 6.28
C LEU A 133 -16.49 13.07 7.82
N SER A 134 -17.71 12.97 8.34
CA SER A 134 -17.96 12.73 9.75
C SER A 134 -17.60 11.29 10.14
N LYS A 135 -17.45 11.01 11.45
CA LYS A 135 -17.17 9.67 11.94
C LYS A 135 -18.19 8.63 11.46
N THR A 136 -19.47 8.99 11.44
CA THR A 136 -20.57 8.14 10.95
C THR A 136 -20.40 7.83 9.47
N GLN A 137 -20.11 8.86 8.64
CA GLN A 137 -19.89 8.66 7.21
C GLN A 137 -18.64 7.80 6.94
N ILE A 138 -17.58 7.96 7.73
CA ILE A 138 -16.36 7.14 7.62
C ILE A 138 -16.65 5.67 7.98
N SER A 139 -17.51 5.41 8.97
CA SER A 139 -17.88 4.04 9.36
C SER A 139 -18.76 3.31 8.34
N GLU A 140 -19.42 4.06 7.44
CA GLU A 140 -20.22 3.51 6.33
C GLU A 140 -19.39 3.15 5.09
N LEU A 141 -18.11 3.54 5.06
CA LEU A 141 -17.20 3.18 3.97
C LEU A 141 -16.76 1.72 4.08
N ASN A 142 -16.38 1.12 2.95
CA ASN A 142 -15.69 -0.17 2.95
C ASN A 142 -14.36 -0.02 3.67
N GLN A 143 -14.10 -0.89 4.66
CA GLN A 143 -13.01 -0.73 5.61
C GLN A 143 -11.69 -1.35 5.13
N GLY A 144 -11.74 -2.33 4.23
CA GLY A 144 -10.54 -2.94 3.66
C GLY A 144 -10.85 -3.91 2.53
N TYR A 145 -9.83 -4.64 2.10
CA TYR A 145 -9.95 -5.61 1.02
C TYR A 145 -8.87 -6.70 1.09
N SER A 146 -9.16 -7.86 0.50
CA SER A 146 -8.14 -8.86 0.19
C SER A 146 -7.66 -8.70 -1.24
N TYR A 147 -6.38 -8.94 -1.49
CA TYR A 147 -5.81 -8.84 -2.82
C TYR A 147 -4.86 -10.00 -3.15
N ALA A 148 -4.68 -10.21 -4.44
CA ALA A 148 -3.69 -11.13 -4.97
C ALA A 148 -2.33 -10.45 -5.06
N TYR A 149 -1.22 -11.19 -5.10
CA TYR A 149 0.13 -10.62 -5.21
C TYR A 149 0.27 -9.60 -6.35
N GLU A 150 -0.34 -9.86 -7.51
CA GLU A 150 -0.41 -8.97 -8.67
C GLU A 150 -1.21 -7.67 -8.41
N GLY A 151 -2.05 -7.63 -7.38
CA GLY A 151 -2.86 -6.48 -6.98
C GLY A 151 -4.33 -6.56 -7.39
N LYS A 152 -4.80 -7.71 -7.87
CA LYS A 152 -6.23 -7.96 -8.12
C LYS A 152 -6.98 -8.03 -6.80
N ILE A 153 -8.09 -7.31 -6.67
CA ILE A 153 -8.97 -7.36 -5.51
C ILE A 153 -9.75 -8.68 -5.51
N LEU A 154 -9.69 -9.41 -4.41
CA LEU A 154 -10.29 -10.74 -4.23
C LEU A 154 -11.54 -10.72 -3.35
N LYS A 155 -11.59 -9.81 -2.38
CA LYS A 155 -12.74 -9.60 -1.47
C LYS A 155 -12.70 -8.16 -0.97
N VAL A 156 -13.85 -7.59 -0.67
CA VAL A 156 -13.98 -6.29 0.02
C VAL A 156 -14.62 -6.53 1.38
N TYR A 157 -14.13 -5.82 2.40
CA TYR A 157 -14.64 -5.88 3.76
C TYR A 157 -15.45 -4.62 4.05
N GLU A 158 -16.77 -4.73 4.10
CA GLU A 158 -17.67 -3.57 4.24
C GLU A 158 -17.60 -2.92 5.62
N ASN A 159 -17.23 -3.68 6.66
CA ASN A 159 -17.25 -3.19 8.04
C ASN A 159 -16.02 -3.64 8.85
N ALA A 160 -15.77 -2.92 9.94
CA ALA A 160 -14.57 -3.09 10.76
C ALA A 160 -14.46 -4.49 11.36
N LYS A 161 -15.60 -5.09 11.74
CA LYS A 161 -15.64 -6.44 12.32
C LYS A 161 -15.21 -7.49 11.30
N SER A 162 -15.73 -7.41 10.07
CA SER A 162 -15.36 -8.35 9.00
C SER A 162 -13.86 -8.26 8.65
N LEU A 163 -13.32 -7.04 8.58
CA LEU A 163 -11.89 -6.82 8.36
C LEU A 163 -11.03 -7.38 9.51
N GLN A 164 -11.44 -7.12 10.75
CA GLN A 164 -10.72 -7.60 11.93
C GLN A 164 -10.70 -9.14 12.01
N ASN A 165 -11.84 -9.78 11.78
CA ASN A 165 -11.92 -11.24 11.69
C ASN A 165 -11.00 -11.81 10.61
N ALA A 166 -10.94 -11.17 9.43
CA ALA A 166 -10.06 -11.59 8.35
C ALA A 166 -8.58 -11.46 8.73
N LYS A 167 -8.19 -10.37 9.42
CA LYS A 167 -6.82 -10.19 9.92
C LYS A 167 -6.44 -11.22 10.97
N GLU A 168 -7.34 -11.52 11.92
CA GLU A 168 -7.11 -12.54 12.95
C GLU A 168 -6.98 -13.93 12.32
N THR A 169 -7.84 -14.25 11.36
CA THR A 169 -7.75 -15.50 10.61
C THR A 169 -6.44 -15.61 9.84
N ASN A 170 -5.96 -14.50 9.25
CA ASN A 170 -4.72 -14.50 8.49
C ASN A 170 -3.50 -14.87 9.35
N LYS A 171 -3.48 -14.50 10.64
CA LYS A 171 -2.41 -14.91 11.57
C LYS A 171 -2.29 -16.43 11.67
N ASN A 172 -3.42 -17.14 11.64
CA ASN A 172 -3.47 -18.60 11.70
C ASN A 172 -3.16 -19.27 10.35
N LEU A 173 -3.32 -18.55 9.24
CA LEU A 173 -2.91 -19.02 7.91
C LEU A 173 -1.39 -19.00 7.76
N ASN A 174 -0.71 -18.03 8.37
CA ASN A 174 0.74 -17.92 8.29
C ASN A 174 1.47 -19.14 8.85
N THR A 175 0.92 -19.82 9.87
CA THR A 175 1.51 -21.08 10.39
C THR A 175 1.43 -22.22 9.38
N LEU A 176 0.43 -22.18 8.50
CA LEU A 176 0.26 -23.10 7.37
C LEU A 176 1.08 -22.69 6.16
N MET A 177 1.86 -21.60 6.18
CA MET A 177 2.50 -21.02 4.97
C MET A 177 1.47 -20.64 3.90
N LEU A 178 0.35 -20.08 4.34
CA LEU A 178 -0.68 -19.48 3.52
C LEU A 178 -0.82 -18.02 3.93
N ASP A 179 -1.05 -17.13 2.96
CA ASP A 179 -1.19 -15.71 3.25
C ASP A 179 -2.30 -15.05 2.43
N ASN A 180 -3.29 -14.55 3.14
CA ASN A 180 -4.30 -13.63 2.62
C ASN A 180 -3.78 -12.20 2.74
N LYS A 181 -3.32 -11.63 1.62
CA LYS A 181 -2.93 -10.22 1.59
C LYS A 181 -4.14 -9.33 1.82
N ILE A 182 -4.15 -8.61 2.95
CA ILE A 182 -5.24 -7.73 3.36
C ILE A 182 -4.74 -6.29 3.36
N GLY A 183 -5.42 -5.43 2.61
CA GLY A 183 -5.28 -3.97 2.70
C GLY A 183 -6.31 -3.39 3.65
N ASP A 184 -5.84 -2.60 4.62
CA ASP A 184 -6.68 -1.88 5.59
C ASP A 184 -6.61 -0.38 5.30
N PHE A 185 -7.77 0.24 5.03
CA PHE A 185 -7.83 1.69 4.82
C PHE A 185 -7.59 2.51 6.11
N ALA A 186 -7.54 1.85 7.26
CA ALA A 186 -7.28 2.41 8.58
C ALA A 186 -8.27 3.53 8.97
N PHE A 187 -9.51 3.41 8.52
CA PHE A 187 -10.58 4.36 8.84
C PHE A 187 -10.91 4.39 10.33
N ASN A 188 -10.80 3.25 11.04
CA ASN A 188 -10.95 3.24 12.51
C ASN A 188 -9.91 4.13 13.21
N ALA A 189 -8.65 4.13 12.76
CA ALA A 189 -7.62 5.02 13.28
C ALA A 189 -7.96 6.52 13.01
N SER A 190 -8.81 6.77 12.03
CA SER A 190 -9.35 8.10 11.72
C SER A 190 -10.59 8.47 12.55
N ILE A 191 -11.28 7.49 13.13
CA ILE A 191 -12.47 7.70 13.97
C ILE A 191 -12.08 7.85 15.45
N GLU A 192 -11.20 6.98 15.93
CA GLU A 192 -10.92 6.82 17.37
C GLU A 192 -9.86 7.78 17.88
N ASN A 193 -8.92 8.22 17.02
CA ASN A 193 -7.71 8.90 17.48
C ASN A 193 -7.36 10.19 16.70
N THR A 194 -8.37 11.00 16.36
CA THR A 194 -8.19 12.22 15.55
C THR A 194 -7.23 13.25 16.17
N ALA A 195 -7.20 13.38 17.50
CA ALA A 195 -6.42 14.43 18.17
C ALA A 195 -4.92 14.11 18.30
N SER A 196 -4.55 12.82 18.43
CA SER A 196 -3.15 12.41 18.59
C SER A 196 -2.53 11.78 17.35
N ASN A 197 -3.33 11.46 16.32
CA ASN A 197 -2.82 10.98 15.04
C ASN A 197 -2.10 12.11 14.27
N PRO A 198 -0.76 12.06 14.14
CA PRO A 198 0.01 13.13 13.50
C PRO A 198 -0.25 13.22 12.00
N ILE A 199 -0.76 12.14 11.38
CA ILE A 199 -1.10 12.11 9.97
C ILE A 199 -2.41 12.85 9.71
N ILE A 200 -3.43 12.65 10.57
CA ILE A 200 -4.78 13.18 10.33
C ILE A 200 -4.92 14.64 10.76
N LYS A 201 -4.17 15.07 11.78
CA LYS A 201 -4.29 16.40 12.37
C LYS A 201 -4.32 17.57 11.37
N PRO A 202 -3.52 17.59 10.28
CA PRO A 202 -3.58 18.66 9.27
C PRO A 202 -4.87 18.70 8.44
N TYR A 203 -5.70 17.66 8.49
CA TYR A 203 -6.86 17.42 7.63
C TYR A 203 -8.19 17.44 8.39
N LEU A 204 -8.19 17.97 9.61
CA LEU A 204 -9.39 18.10 10.43
C LEU A 204 -10.03 19.48 10.23
N ASN A 205 -11.36 19.49 10.07
CA ASN A 205 -12.11 20.73 10.21
C ASN A 205 -12.42 21.03 11.70
N ARG A 206 -13.07 22.18 11.95
CA ARG A 206 -13.42 22.63 13.30
C ARG A 206 -14.38 21.68 14.03
N GLN A 207 -15.14 20.87 13.29
CA GLN A 207 -16.09 19.89 13.80
C GLN A 207 -15.45 18.51 14.02
N GLY A 208 -14.15 18.35 13.74
CA GLY A 208 -13.43 17.09 13.88
C GLY A 208 -13.73 16.06 12.79
N ALA A 209 -14.35 16.48 11.69
CA ALA A 209 -14.48 15.66 10.47
C ALA A 209 -13.15 15.68 9.69
N VAL A 210 -12.88 14.59 8.96
CA VAL A 210 -11.61 14.35 8.27
C VAL A 210 -11.79 14.53 6.76
N SER A 211 -10.90 15.25 6.09
CA SER A 211 -10.94 15.38 4.63
C SER A 211 -10.64 14.06 3.91
N LYS A 212 -11.16 13.88 2.70
CA LYS A 212 -10.83 12.72 1.84
C LYS A 212 -9.32 12.58 1.61
N SER A 213 -8.61 13.68 1.40
CA SER A 213 -7.14 13.66 1.27
C SER A 213 -6.44 13.17 2.56
N GLY A 214 -6.97 13.51 3.74
CA GLY A 214 -6.48 13.03 5.02
C GLY A 214 -6.68 11.53 5.22
N LEU A 215 -7.84 11.01 4.81
CA LEU A 215 -8.12 9.57 4.83
C LEU A 215 -7.17 8.78 3.91
N LEU A 216 -6.90 9.30 2.70
CA LEU A 216 -5.94 8.71 1.77
C LEU A 216 -4.52 8.62 2.39
N LEU A 217 -4.05 9.71 3.00
CA LEU A 217 -2.71 9.73 3.58
C LEU A 217 -2.61 8.88 4.85
N ASN A 218 -3.69 8.80 5.63
CA ASN A 218 -3.78 7.90 6.77
C ASN A 218 -3.71 6.43 6.33
N TYR A 219 -4.44 6.07 5.27
CA TYR A 219 -4.37 4.74 4.66
C TYR A 219 -2.93 4.40 4.24
N ILE A 220 -2.27 5.25 3.45
CA ILE A 220 -0.89 5.01 3.00
C ILE A 220 0.04 4.80 4.19
N TYR A 221 -0.02 5.67 5.18
CA TYR A 221 0.85 5.58 6.35
C TYR A 221 0.65 4.27 7.13
N HIS A 222 -0.60 3.90 7.40
CA HIS A 222 -0.90 2.71 8.18
C HIS A 222 -0.58 1.42 7.44
N ASP A 223 -0.82 1.35 6.14
CA ASP A 223 -0.45 0.19 5.32
C ASP A 223 1.06 -0.04 5.34
N LEU A 224 1.86 1.01 5.12
CA LEU A 224 3.32 0.92 5.17
C LEU A 224 3.85 0.61 6.58
N LYS A 225 3.19 1.11 7.62
CA LYS A 225 3.54 0.80 9.01
C LYS A 225 3.26 -0.67 9.32
N GLU A 226 2.11 -1.19 8.90
CA GLU A 226 1.74 -2.60 9.08
C GLU A 226 2.71 -3.52 8.34
N GLN A 227 3.08 -3.19 7.09
CA GLN A 227 4.09 -3.94 6.35
C GLN A 227 5.46 -3.97 7.06
N ASN A 228 5.85 -2.89 7.74
CA ASN A 228 7.08 -2.87 8.54
C ASN A 228 6.97 -3.78 9.77
N HIS A 229 5.81 -3.82 10.42
CA HIS A 229 5.55 -4.75 11.53
C HIS A 229 5.62 -6.20 11.03
N GLN A 230 5.01 -6.50 9.89
CA GLN A 230 5.05 -7.83 9.29
C GLN A 230 6.45 -8.23 8.83
N LYS A 231 7.25 -7.31 8.27
CA LYS A 231 8.67 -7.55 7.92
C LYS A 231 9.51 -7.92 9.16
N ALA A 232 9.17 -7.37 10.32
CA ALA A 232 9.81 -7.75 11.57
C ALA A 232 9.35 -9.12 12.10
N ASN A 233 8.16 -9.59 11.68
CA ASN A 233 7.58 -10.85 12.12
C ASN A 233 8.03 -12.01 11.19
N PHE A 234 8.69 -12.99 11.80
CA PHE A 234 9.66 -13.88 11.15
C PHE A 234 9.10 -14.88 10.10
N PHE A 235 7.81 -15.19 10.14
CA PHE A 235 7.23 -16.36 9.45
C PHE A 235 7.31 -16.36 7.92
N LEU A 236 7.37 -15.19 7.25
CA LEU A 236 7.29 -15.06 5.79
C LEU A 236 8.45 -14.24 5.19
N SER A 237 9.59 -14.20 5.87
CA SER A 237 10.63 -13.18 5.68
C SER A 237 11.45 -13.23 4.35
N PRO A 238 11.31 -14.24 3.48
CA PRO A 238 11.72 -14.10 2.06
C PRO A 238 10.56 -13.78 1.11
N ILE A 239 10.77 -12.84 0.18
CA ILE A 239 9.80 -12.41 -0.86
C ILE A 239 9.24 -13.60 -1.68
N GLU A 240 10.03 -14.64 -1.90
CA GLU A 240 9.61 -15.86 -2.63
C GLU A 240 8.64 -16.73 -1.82
N LEU A 241 8.83 -16.79 -0.49
CA LEU A 241 7.90 -17.44 0.44
C LEU A 241 6.60 -16.65 0.56
N ASP A 242 6.68 -15.32 0.49
CA ASP A 242 5.52 -14.43 0.49
C ASP A 242 4.62 -14.63 -0.74
N MET A 243 5.22 -14.68 -1.93
CA MET A 243 4.49 -14.88 -3.19
C MET A 243 3.85 -16.27 -3.26
N SER A 244 4.60 -17.33 -2.94
CA SER A 244 4.10 -18.70 -2.99
C SER A 244 2.97 -18.95 -2.00
N SER A 245 3.06 -18.40 -0.79
CA SER A 245 2.00 -18.49 0.24
C SER A 245 0.70 -17.85 -0.23
N ASN A 246 0.77 -16.67 -0.85
CA ASN A 246 -0.42 -16.00 -1.40
C ASN A 246 -1.00 -16.73 -2.61
N VAL A 247 -0.17 -17.25 -3.51
CA VAL A 247 -0.63 -18.04 -4.67
C VAL A 247 -1.33 -19.33 -4.22
N ASN A 248 -0.79 -20.02 -3.23
CA ASN A 248 -1.40 -21.24 -2.69
C ASN A 248 -2.74 -20.94 -1.99
N PHE A 249 -2.79 -19.87 -1.19
CA PHE A 249 -4.05 -19.39 -0.61
C PHE A 249 -5.11 -19.15 -1.68
N GLN A 250 -4.76 -18.45 -2.78
CA GLN A 250 -5.68 -18.20 -3.88
C GLN A 250 -6.17 -19.48 -4.57
N LYS A 251 -5.27 -20.44 -4.83
CA LYS A 251 -5.65 -21.72 -5.46
C LYS A 251 -6.66 -22.47 -4.60
N LEU A 252 -6.43 -22.50 -3.28
CA LEU A 252 -7.33 -23.13 -2.33
C LEU A 252 -8.70 -22.42 -2.27
N MET A 253 -8.72 -21.08 -2.21
CA MET A 253 -9.97 -20.29 -2.22
C MET A 253 -10.79 -20.52 -3.51
N ARG A 254 -10.12 -20.65 -4.66
CA ARG A 254 -10.75 -20.94 -5.97
C ARG A 254 -11.12 -22.41 -6.17
N GLY A 255 -10.76 -23.30 -5.25
CA GLY A 255 -10.98 -24.75 -5.39
C GLY A 255 -10.11 -25.42 -6.47
N GLN A 256 -9.02 -24.78 -6.88
CA GLN A 256 -8.03 -25.35 -7.82
C GLN A 256 -7.09 -26.36 -7.13
N MET A 257 -7.09 -26.37 -5.80
CA MET A 257 -6.33 -27.26 -4.94
C MET A 257 -7.22 -27.59 -3.74
N SER A 258 -7.20 -28.85 -3.26
CA SER A 258 -7.88 -29.21 -2.01
C SER A 258 -6.95 -29.00 -0.81
N MET A 259 -7.51 -28.78 0.37
CA MET A 259 -6.70 -28.64 1.59
C MET A 259 -5.96 -29.96 1.91
N GLN A 260 -6.57 -31.10 1.61
CA GLN A 260 -5.96 -32.41 1.79
C GLN A 260 -4.70 -32.59 0.93
N ASP A 261 -4.77 -32.19 -0.35
CA ASP A 261 -3.63 -32.25 -1.27
C ASP A 261 -2.53 -31.29 -0.81
N TYR A 262 -2.91 -30.08 -0.39
CA TYR A 262 -1.96 -29.09 0.13
C TYR A 262 -1.22 -29.62 1.37
N LEU A 263 -1.94 -30.16 2.35
CA LEU A 263 -1.35 -30.73 3.56
C LEU A 263 -0.43 -31.91 3.23
N SER A 264 -0.83 -32.77 2.29
CA SER A 264 -0.02 -33.92 1.88
C SER A 264 1.30 -33.48 1.24
N GLU A 265 1.28 -32.50 0.34
CA GLU A 265 2.50 -31.98 -0.28
C GLU A 265 3.37 -31.20 0.72
N SER A 266 2.77 -30.33 1.54
CA SER A 266 3.49 -29.55 2.56
C SER A 266 4.13 -30.42 3.65
N ASN A 267 3.64 -31.64 3.86
CA ASN A 267 4.17 -32.59 4.85
C ASN A 267 4.93 -33.78 4.23
N LYS A 268 5.17 -33.78 2.92
CA LYS A 268 5.73 -34.92 2.19
C LYS A 268 7.16 -35.26 2.59
N GLU A 269 8.03 -34.26 2.58
CA GLU A 269 9.46 -34.44 2.88
C GLU A 269 9.80 -34.19 4.35
N LYS A 270 9.11 -33.22 4.96
CA LYS A 270 9.30 -32.82 6.35
C LYS A 270 7.98 -32.40 6.97
N MET A 271 7.86 -32.56 8.27
CA MET A 271 6.74 -32.04 9.04
C MET A 271 6.62 -30.53 8.83
N SER A 272 5.43 -30.04 8.51
CA SER A 272 5.12 -28.62 8.45
C SER A 272 5.10 -28.02 9.86
N PHE A 273 5.36 -26.71 9.97
CA PHE A 273 5.31 -26.02 11.25
C PHE A 273 3.94 -26.12 11.93
N ASP A 274 2.86 -26.04 11.16
CA ASP A 274 1.50 -26.19 11.69
C ASP A 274 1.25 -27.56 12.33
N LEU A 275 1.67 -28.63 11.64
CA LEU A 275 1.59 -29.99 12.17
C LEU A 275 2.46 -30.16 13.42
N TYR A 276 3.64 -29.54 13.45
CA TYR A 276 4.49 -29.51 14.63
C TYR A 276 3.78 -28.85 15.83
N LEU A 277 3.13 -27.70 15.64
CA LEU A 277 2.35 -27.05 16.70
C LEU A 277 1.23 -27.96 17.21
N HIS A 278 0.50 -28.58 16.29
CA HIS A 278 -0.61 -29.49 16.62
C HIS A 278 -0.16 -30.69 17.47
N ILE A 279 0.94 -31.35 17.07
CA ILE A 279 1.48 -32.51 17.81
C ILE A 279 1.95 -32.11 19.22
N ASN A 280 2.49 -30.89 19.36
CA ASN A 280 2.92 -30.37 20.65
C ASN A 280 1.76 -29.76 21.48
N GLY A 281 0.51 -29.89 21.02
CA GLY A 281 -0.67 -29.38 21.72
C GLY A 281 -0.74 -27.86 21.82
N VAL A 282 -0.06 -27.15 20.91
CA VAL A 282 -0.06 -25.67 20.89
C VAL A 282 -1.26 -25.19 20.07
N ASP A 283 -2.19 -24.51 20.73
CA ASP A 283 -3.29 -23.83 20.06
C ASP A 283 -2.83 -22.48 19.49
N LYS A 284 -2.60 -22.45 18.18
CA LYS A 284 -2.16 -21.25 17.46
C LYS A 284 -3.16 -20.08 17.56
N ASN A 285 -4.46 -20.36 17.74
CA ASN A 285 -5.49 -19.31 17.81
C ASN A 285 -5.35 -18.44 19.07
N ASN A 286 -4.78 -19.00 20.13
CA ASN A 286 -4.65 -18.35 21.45
C ASN A 286 -3.19 -18.03 21.80
N THR A 287 -2.24 -18.31 20.91
CA THR A 287 -0.81 -18.11 21.15
C THR A 287 -0.34 -16.81 20.51
N SER A 288 0.40 -15.98 21.26
CA SER A 288 0.95 -14.73 20.73
C SER A 288 2.00 -14.98 19.64
N GLU A 289 2.14 -14.05 18.70
CA GLU A 289 3.12 -14.13 17.61
C GLU A 289 4.56 -14.30 18.12
N ASP A 290 4.93 -13.64 19.22
CA ASP A 290 6.25 -13.80 19.85
C ASP A 290 6.49 -15.25 20.32
N LYS A 291 5.47 -15.88 20.92
CA LYS A 291 5.55 -17.28 21.36
C LYS A 291 5.59 -18.23 20.18
N LEU A 292 4.76 -17.99 19.16
CA LEU A 292 4.80 -18.76 17.92
C LEU A 292 6.19 -18.66 17.28
N SER A 293 6.83 -17.49 17.32
CA SER A 293 8.18 -17.29 16.77
C SER A 293 9.22 -18.12 17.51
N VAL A 294 9.11 -18.25 18.84
CA VAL A 294 9.96 -19.15 19.64
C VAL A 294 9.73 -20.61 19.23
N PHE A 295 8.48 -21.05 19.08
CA PHE A 295 8.17 -22.40 18.59
C PHE A 295 8.72 -22.63 17.18
N PHE A 296 8.71 -21.62 16.32
CA PHE A 296 9.28 -21.72 14.97
C PHE A 296 10.80 -21.93 15.00
N GLN A 297 11.52 -21.23 15.89
CA GLN A 297 12.95 -21.47 16.08
C GLN A 297 13.22 -22.88 16.62
N GLN A 298 12.38 -23.36 17.54
CA GLN A 298 12.46 -24.75 18.01
C GLN A 298 12.22 -25.74 16.88
N TYR A 299 11.23 -25.48 16.02
CA TYR A 299 10.91 -26.27 14.84
C TYR A 299 12.05 -26.29 13.81
N ILE A 300 12.69 -25.16 13.51
CA ILE A 300 13.85 -25.13 12.60
C ILE A 300 15.00 -25.99 13.14
N ASN A 301 15.23 -25.92 14.46
CA ASN A 301 16.25 -26.72 15.14
C ASN A 301 15.83 -28.18 15.35
N TYR A 302 14.54 -28.48 15.18
CA TYR A 302 13.99 -29.82 15.26
C TYR A 302 14.37 -30.59 13.98
N GLN A 303 15.62 -31.04 13.93
CA GLN A 303 16.03 -32.06 12.98
C GLN A 303 15.52 -33.40 13.48
N HIS A 304 14.40 -33.88 12.95
CA HIS A 304 14.06 -35.29 13.08
C HIS A 304 13.76 -35.97 11.75
N SER A 305 14.49 -37.06 11.57
CA SER A 305 14.33 -38.20 10.68
C SER A 305 12.99 -38.92 10.91
N ILE A 306 11.87 -38.20 10.84
CA ILE A 306 10.55 -38.80 10.80
C ILE A 306 10.28 -39.18 9.35
N ASN A 307 10.04 -40.46 9.10
CA ASN A 307 9.52 -40.90 7.82
C ASN A 307 8.08 -40.37 7.69
N MET A 308 7.92 -39.19 7.08
CA MET A 308 6.63 -38.52 6.98
C MET A 308 5.60 -39.35 6.21
N GLN A 309 6.03 -40.16 5.25
CA GLN A 309 5.14 -41.03 4.50
C GLN A 309 4.56 -42.13 5.40
N GLU A 310 5.38 -42.72 6.27
CA GLU A 310 4.91 -43.70 7.25
C GLU A 310 4.03 -43.05 8.32
N PHE A 311 4.43 -41.87 8.83
CA PHE A 311 3.63 -41.13 9.80
C PHE A 311 2.26 -40.75 9.23
N ALA A 312 2.20 -40.17 8.03
CA ALA A 312 0.95 -39.77 7.40
C ALA A 312 0.00 -40.95 7.15
N ASN A 313 0.54 -42.12 6.82
CA ASN A 313 -0.25 -43.31 6.52
C ASN A 313 -0.71 -44.10 7.75
N SER A 314 0.00 -43.99 8.88
CA SER A 314 -0.24 -44.82 10.08
C SER A 314 -0.75 -44.04 11.29
N SER A 315 -0.64 -42.70 11.27
CA SER A 315 -0.95 -41.86 12.42
C SER A 315 -2.39 -41.38 12.42
N SER A 316 -3.15 -41.81 13.42
CA SER A 316 -4.47 -41.23 13.73
C SER A 316 -4.39 -39.73 14.02
N ILE A 317 -3.27 -39.25 14.56
CA ILE A 317 -3.03 -37.83 14.83
C ILE A 317 -2.98 -37.04 13.52
N TYR A 318 -2.31 -37.56 12.49
CA TYR A 318 -2.25 -36.89 11.18
C TYR A 318 -3.61 -36.84 10.49
N SER A 319 -4.40 -37.93 10.61
CA SER A 319 -5.76 -37.96 10.08
C SER A 319 -6.68 -36.94 10.76
N LEU A 320 -6.68 -36.89 12.10
CA LEU A 320 -7.47 -35.92 12.88
C LEU A 320 -7.06 -34.48 12.59
N TYR A 321 -5.76 -34.22 12.52
CA TYR A 321 -5.21 -32.92 12.10
C TYR A 321 -5.71 -32.52 10.72
N SER A 322 -5.58 -33.40 9.73
CA SER A 322 -5.93 -33.11 8.35
C SER A 322 -7.43 -32.86 8.16
N GLU A 323 -8.27 -33.64 8.86
CA GLU A 323 -9.73 -33.46 8.86
C GLU A 323 -10.14 -32.13 9.49
N GLN A 324 -9.56 -31.79 10.65
CA GLN A 324 -9.84 -30.54 11.35
C GLN A 324 -9.46 -29.33 10.50
N ILE A 325 -8.23 -29.31 9.97
CA ILE A 325 -7.76 -28.20 9.13
C ILE A 325 -8.59 -28.08 7.85
N SER A 326 -8.95 -29.20 7.22
CA SER A 326 -9.81 -29.18 6.02
C SER A 326 -11.19 -28.60 6.32
N LYS A 327 -11.78 -28.93 7.47
CA LYS A 327 -13.08 -28.39 7.91
C LYS A 327 -13.01 -26.89 8.18
N ASP A 328 -11.99 -26.44 8.91
CA ASP A 328 -11.79 -25.02 9.22
C ASP A 328 -11.57 -24.22 7.93
N PHE A 329 -10.80 -24.78 7.00
CA PHE A 329 -10.53 -24.14 5.73
C PHE A 329 -11.74 -24.09 4.79
N GLU A 330 -12.61 -25.12 4.79
CA GLU A 330 -13.87 -25.08 4.04
C GLU A 330 -14.84 -24.04 4.62
N ALA A 331 -14.86 -23.83 5.94
CA ALA A 331 -15.62 -22.75 6.56
C ALA A 331 -15.07 -21.38 6.10
N LEU A 332 -13.75 -21.19 6.16
CA LEU A 332 -13.08 -19.99 5.67
C LEU A 332 -13.37 -19.72 4.19
N LYS A 333 -13.28 -20.75 3.34
CA LYS A 333 -13.55 -20.63 1.90
C LYS A 333 -14.99 -20.22 1.62
N LYS A 334 -15.95 -20.72 2.39
CA LYS A 334 -17.36 -20.31 2.28
C LYS A 334 -17.53 -18.85 2.69
N GLU A 335 -16.96 -18.42 3.80
CA GLU A 335 -17.01 -17.02 4.24
C GLU A 335 -16.30 -16.07 3.25
N PHE A 336 -15.15 -16.49 2.73
CA PHE A 336 -14.38 -15.70 1.78
C PHE A 336 -15.15 -15.48 0.47
N ASN A 337 -15.75 -16.55 -0.07
CA ASN A 337 -16.50 -16.53 -1.33
C ASN A 337 -17.97 -16.12 -1.17
N GLN A 338 -18.46 -15.92 0.06
CA GLN A 338 -19.71 -15.22 0.29
C GLN A 338 -19.53 -13.78 -0.18
N ASN A 339 -20.06 -13.49 -1.37
CA ASN A 339 -20.15 -12.14 -1.90
C ASN A 339 -21.33 -11.45 -1.23
N ASP A 340 -21.09 -10.28 -0.66
CA ASP A 340 -22.18 -9.36 -0.33
C ASP A 340 -22.84 -8.91 -1.63
N SER A 341 -24.16 -8.99 -1.71
CA SER A 341 -24.95 -8.87 -2.94
C SER A 341 -24.79 -7.53 -3.69
N ASN A 342 -24.11 -6.55 -3.08
CA ASN A 342 -23.89 -5.22 -3.64
C ASN A 342 -22.46 -4.97 -4.16
N ILE A 343 -21.54 -5.93 -4.02
CA ILE A 343 -20.14 -5.76 -4.42
C ILE A 343 -19.83 -6.56 -5.69
N ASP A 344 -19.63 -5.82 -6.79
CA ASP A 344 -19.18 -6.40 -8.06
C ASP A 344 -17.64 -6.33 -8.16
N LEU A 345 -16.98 -7.43 -7.81
CA LEU A 345 -15.53 -7.55 -7.85
C LEU A 345 -14.96 -7.48 -9.27
N GLU A 346 -15.70 -7.90 -10.30
CA GLU A 346 -15.25 -7.82 -11.68
C GLU A 346 -15.16 -6.36 -12.10
N LYS A 347 -16.24 -5.60 -11.87
CA LYS A 347 -16.28 -4.17 -12.14
C LYS A 347 -15.21 -3.38 -11.38
N ILE A 348 -15.00 -3.68 -10.10
CA ILE A 348 -13.94 -3.04 -9.28
C ILE A 348 -12.56 -3.27 -9.91
N ASN A 349 -12.26 -4.51 -10.29
CA ASN A 349 -10.96 -4.86 -10.87
C ASN A 349 -10.75 -4.24 -12.25
N THR A 350 -11.76 -4.28 -13.14
CA THR A 350 -11.69 -3.63 -14.45
C THR A 350 -11.50 -2.13 -14.33
N GLN A 351 -12.20 -1.48 -13.40
CA GLN A 351 -12.03 -0.04 -13.16
C GLN A 351 -10.63 0.28 -12.62
N LYS A 352 -10.11 -0.53 -11.70
CA LYS A 352 -8.76 -0.35 -11.16
C LYS A 352 -7.69 -0.48 -12.24
N GLU A 353 -7.77 -1.53 -13.06
CA GLU A 353 -6.84 -1.76 -14.17
C GLU A 353 -6.85 -0.62 -15.19
N LEU A 354 -8.05 -0.10 -15.52
CA LEU A 354 -8.19 1.06 -16.39
C LEU A 354 -7.48 2.29 -15.82
N LEU A 355 -7.71 2.61 -14.54
CA LEU A 355 -7.11 3.77 -13.88
C LEU A 355 -5.58 3.66 -13.80
N ASP A 356 -5.07 2.48 -13.42
CA ASP A 356 -3.64 2.22 -13.33
C ASP A 356 -2.96 2.32 -14.72
N THR A 357 -3.62 1.81 -15.76
CA THR A 357 -3.15 1.91 -17.15
C THR A 357 -3.13 3.36 -17.64
N GLN A 358 -4.21 4.10 -17.41
CA GLN A 358 -4.30 5.52 -17.77
C GLN A 358 -3.22 6.35 -17.08
N PHE A 359 -2.99 6.12 -15.78
CA PHE A 359 -1.92 6.79 -15.05
C PHE A 359 -0.54 6.49 -15.66
N LEU A 360 -0.26 5.21 -15.94
CA LEU A 360 1.02 4.81 -16.52
C LEU A 360 1.24 5.41 -17.92
N GLU A 361 0.21 5.44 -18.76
CA GLU A 361 0.28 6.08 -20.08
C GLU A 361 0.52 7.58 -19.97
N ASN A 362 -0.17 8.28 -19.07
CA ASN A 362 0.03 9.70 -18.85
C ASN A 362 1.45 10.01 -18.37
N ARG A 363 2.01 9.19 -17.47
CA ARG A 363 3.41 9.30 -17.01
C ARG A 363 4.40 9.07 -18.14
N LYS A 364 4.15 8.07 -19.02
CA LYS A 364 4.96 7.83 -20.23
C LYS A 364 4.96 9.03 -21.15
N ARG A 365 3.79 9.61 -21.43
CA ARG A 365 3.64 10.80 -22.29
C ARG A 365 4.37 12.00 -21.69
N GLN A 366 4.19 12.25 -20.40
CA GLN A 366 4.86 13.35 -19.69
C GLN A 366 6.39 13.20 -19.74
N ALA A 367 6.91 11.98 -19.51
CA ALA A 367 8.35 11.71 -19.62
C ALA A 367 8.88 11.96 -21.04
N SER A 368 8.13 11.56 -22.08
CA SER A 368 8.50 11.81 -23.47
C SER A 368 8.51 13.30 -23.81
N ILE A 369 7.52 14.08 -23.35
CA ILE A 369 7.49 15.54 -23.53
C ILE A 369 8.69 16.20 -22.84
N ASN A 370 9.00 15.79 -21.61
CA ASN A 370 10.14 16.32 -20.86
C ASN A 370 11.47 16.04 -21.57
N LYS A 371 11.64 14.86 -22.18
CA LYS A 371 12.81 14.55 -23.03
C LYS A 371 12.93 15.52 -24.20
N ILE A 372 11.82 15.75 -24.92
CA ILE A 372 11.79 16.65 -26.09
C ILE A 372 12.16 18.08 -25.67
N LEU A 373 11.53 18.58 -24.60
CA LEU A 373 11.82 19.92 -24.07
C LEU A 373 13.29 20.05 -23.64
N HIS A 374 13.84 19.02 -23.01
CA HIS A 374 15.25 19.02 -22.61
C HIS A 374 16.20 19.03 -23.81
N SER A 375 15.94 18.20 -24.82
CA SER A 375 16.71 18.22 -26.08
C SER A 375 16.67 19.59 -26.75
N TYR A 376 15.51 20.25 -26.75
CA TYR A 376 15.35 21.59 -27.30
C TYR A 376 16.13 22.65 -26.51
N LEU A 377 16.05 22.61 -25.17
CA LEU A 377 16.79 23.53 -24.31
C LEU A 377 18.31 23.35 -24.42
N ASN A 378 18.80 22.12 -24.55
CA ASN A 378 20.23 21.84 -24.73
C ASN A 378 20.74 22.25 -26.13
N ALA A 379 19.88 22.24 -27.15
CA ALA A 379 20.25 22.70 -28.49
C ALA A 379 20.31 24.24 -28.60
N MET A 380 19.68 24.96 -27.65
CA MET A 380 19.68 26.42 -27.58
C MET A 380 20.71 26.99 -26.58
N ALA A 381 21.34 26.14 -25.78
CA ALA A 381 22.44 26.49 -24.87
C ALA A 381 23.78 26.30 -25.58
#